data_AF-A0A1M6HDJ8-F1
#
_entry.id   AF-A0A1M6HDJ8-F1
#
_cell.length_a   1.000
_cell.length_b   1.000
_cell.length_c   1.000
_cell.angle_alpha   90.00
_cell.angle_beta   90.00
_cell.angle_gamma   90.00
#
_symmetry.space_group_name_H-M   'P 1'
#
loop_
_entity.id
_entity.type
_entity.pdbx_description
1 polymer ?
#
loop_
_entity_poly.entity_id
_entity_poly.type
_entity_poly.pdbx_seq_one_letter_code
_entity_poly.pdbx_strand_id
1 'polypeptide(L)'
;MTYEELISLGSSRVRNSSELLDEYKRLFKEKFGYMPSCVPCTFNQDWAKFTANQQIKTTTMDTSKTFQLRDAHKIYTYEQYDEGAGRSFKIRTYGHQMTEDFARKYLEIGTDEQLKDRKAEFKVLPQAEGKKPEEKNTKTLKEMQKEAAEKGYEESEWKSLKKDELEVYLQSKEIDEEVK
;
A
#
# COMPACT_ATOMS: atom_id res chain seq x y z
N MET A 1 29.37 22.17 13.44
CA MET A 1 28.03 22.20 12.82
C MET A 1 27.35 20.88 13.13
N THR A 2 26.03 20.86 13.30
CA THR A 2 25.28 19.61 13.53
C THR A 2 24.89 18.95 12.21
N TYR A 3 24.44 17.71 12.31
CA TYR A 3 23.94 16.92 11.19
C TYR A 3 22.77 17.61 10.46
N GLU A 4 21.82 18.12 11.24
CA GLU A 4 20.61 18.79 10.79
C GLU A 4 20.92 20.12 10.10
N GLU A 5 21.83 20.90 10.68
CA GLU A 5 22.30 22.16 10.11
C GLU A 5 22.94 21.92 8.73
N LEU A 6 23.80 20.92 8.61
CA LEU A 6 24.47 20.60 7.34
C LEU A 6 23.48 20.13 6.26
N ILE A 7 22.48 19.31 6.63
CA ILE A 7 21.43 18.87 5.70
C ILE A 7 20.59 20.05 5.22
N SER A 8 20.25 20.99 6.12
CA SER A 8 19.43 22.16 5.79
C SER A 8 20.07 23.09 4.74
N LEU A 9 21.41 23.12 4.69
CA LEU A 9 22.17 23.89 3.69
C LEU A 9 22.05 23.30 2.27
N GLY A 10 21.71 22.02 2.16
CA GLY A 10 21.46 21.32 0.90
C GLY A 10 22.72 20.79 0.21
N SER A 11 22.53 19.72 -0.57
CA SER A 11 23.59 18.95 -1.24
C SER A 11 24.49 19.83 -2.13
N SER A 12 23.90 20.74 -2.91
CA SER A 12 24.64 21.60 -3.84
C SER A 12 25.59 22.55 -3.11
N ARG A 13 25.14 23.15 -2.01
CA ARG A 13 25.94 24.11 -1.24
C ARG A 13 27.08 23.40 -0.50
N VAL A 14 26.79 22.22 0.05
CA VAL A 14 27.80 21.40 0.72
C VAL A 14 28.85 20.88 -0.26
N ARG A 15 28.46 20.49 -1.47
CA ARG A 15 29.38 20.00 -2.51
C ARG A 15 30.34 21.09 -3.00
N ASN A 16 29.86 22.32 -3.13
CA ASN A 16 30.59 23.41 -3.78
C ASN A 16 31.39 24.28 -2.80
N SER A 17 31.30 24.03 -1.49
CA SER A 17 32.11 24.71 -0.47
C SER A 17 33.09 23.72 0.15
N SER A 18 34.39 24.01 0.07
CA SER A 18 35.43 23.15 0.66
C SER A 18 35.23 22.94 2.16
N GLU A 19 34.86 24.00 2.88
CA GLU A 19 34.65 23.96 4.33
C GLU A 19 33.47 23.07 4.72
N LEU A 20 32.34 23.19 4.00
CA LEU A 20 31.16 22.35 4.24
C LEU A 20 31.39 20.90 3.83
N LEU A 21 32.20 20.68 2.80
CA LEU A 21 32.53 19.35 2.32
C LEU A 21 33.41 18.58 3.31
N ASP A 22 34.32 19.27 3.99
CA ASP A 22 35.16 18.67 5.03
C ASP A 22 34.34 18.37 6.30
N GLU A 23 33.42 19.25 6.67
CA GLU A 23 32.48 19.00 7.76
C GLU A 23 31.52 17.83 7.43
N TYR A 24 31.06 17.73 6.17
CA TYR A 24 30.32 16.57 5.67
C TYR A 24 31.10 15.26 5.83
N LYS A 25 32.36 15.21 5.39
CA LYS A 25 33.18 13.99 5.52
C LYS A 25 33.38 13.61 6.98
N ARG A 26 33.58 14.59 7.86
CA ARG A 26 33.73 14.37 9.31
C ARG A 26 32.47 13.72 9.89
N LEU A 27 31.31 14.33 9.65
CA LEU A 27 30.02 13.83 10.13
C LEU A 27 29.64 12.49 9.48
N PHE A 28 29.99 12.28 8.22
CA PHE A 28 29.75 11.03 7.52
C PHE A 28 30.59 9.89 8.12
N LYS A 29 31.87 10.13 8.40
CA LYS A 29 32.75 9.17 9.06
C LYS A 29 32.28 8.86 10.49
N GLU A 30 31.86 9.89 11.23
CA GLU A 30 31.31 9.72 12.58
C GLU A 30 30.06 8.82 12.57
N LYS A 31 29.22 8.96 11.56
CA LYS A 31 27.97 8.19 11.43
C LYS A 31 28.14 6.78 10.87
N PHE A 32 29.02 6.59 9.89
CA PHE A 32 29.13 5.34 9.13
C PHE A 32 30.44 4.58 9.34
N GLY A 33 31.40 5.15 10.08
CA GLY A 33 32.69 4.52 10.38
C GLY A 33 33.71 4.53 9.22
N TYR A 34 33.35 5.08 8.05
CA TYR A 34 34.24 5.19 6.90
C TYR A 34 34.07 6.54 6.18
N MET A 35 35.08 6.93 5.40
CA MET A 35 35.03 8.13 4.56
C MET A 35 34.58 7.77 3.14
N PRO A 36 33.78 8.62 2.47
CA PRO A 36 33.42 8.41 1.07
C PRO A 36 34.68 8.42 0.19
N SER A 37 34.84 7.37 -0.63
CA SER A 37 36.07 7.05 -1.35
C SER A 37 36.41 8.03 -2.47
N CYS A 38 35.39 8.58 -3.15
CA CYS A 38 35.56 9.67 -4.10
C CYS A 38 34.38 10.63 -3.96
N VAL A 39 34.61 11.74 -3.26
CA VAL A 39 33.58 12.75 -3.04
C VAL A 39 32.92 13.20 -4.35
N PRO A 40 33.62 13.64 -5.41
CA PRO A 40 32.92 14.04 -6.64
C PRO A 40 32.23 12.89 -7.39
N CYS A 41 32.67 11.64 -7.21
CA CYS A 41 32.13 10.48 -7.94
C CYS A 41 30.87 9.91 -7.28
N THR A 42 30.85 9.83 -5.94
CA THR A 42 29.78 9.16 -5.18
C THR A 42 28.98 10.11 -4.30
N PHE A 43 29.27 11.43 -4.33
CA PHE A 43 28.61 12.43 -3.47
C PHE A 43 27.10 12.26 -3.43
N ASN A 44 26.44 12.14 -4.58
CA ASN A 44 24.97 12.09 -4.62
C ASN A 44 24.42 10.83 -3.93
N GLN A 45 25.08 9.69 -4.11
CA GLN A 45 24.67 8.43 -3.49
C GLN A 45 24.94 8.45 -1.99
N ASP A 46 26.11 8.93 -1.57
CA ASP A 46 26.48 9.01 -0.16
C ASP A 46 25.72 10.12 0.56
N TRP A 47 25.41 11.23 -0.11
CA TRP A 47 24.52 12.26 0.40
C TRP A 47 23.10 11.73 0.60
N ALA A 48 22.57 10.96 -0.34
CA ALA A 48 21.27 10.32 -0.17
C ALA A 48 21.26 9.40 1.06
N LYS A 49 22.29 8.56 1.24
CA LYS A 49 22.46 7.70 2.44
C LYS A 49 22.59 8.52 3.72
N PHE A 50 23.31 9.63 3.68
CA PHE A 50 23.42 10.59 4.77
C PHE A 50 22.00 11.09 5.11
N THR A 51 21.28 11.69 4.17
CA THR A 51 19.93 12.23 4.44
C THR A 51 18.85 11.18 4.73
N ALA A 52 19.07 9.90 4.41
CA ALA A 52 18.05 8.84 4.49
C ALA A 52 17.44 8.66 5.88
N ASN A 53 18.16 8.94 6.98
CA ASN A 53 17.59 8.79 8.34
C ASN A 53 16.56 9.87 8.73
N GLN A 54 16.45 10.97 7.98
CA GLN A 54 15.41 11.98 8.24
C GLN A 54 14.15 11.78 7.41
N GLN A 55 14.20 10.91 6.41
CA GLN A 55 13.03 10.43 5.71
C GLN A 55 12.91 8.93 5.93
N ILE A 56 12.65 8.54 7.17
CA ILE A 56 11.78 7.39 7.39
C ILE A 56 10.42 7.84 6.87
N LYS A 57 10.24 7.84 5.53
CA LYS A 57 8.93 7.56 4.98
C LYS A 57 8.66 6.16 5.50
N THR A 58 7.94 6.08 6.60
CA THR A 58 7.15 4.90 6.93
C THR A 58 6.46 4.54 5.64
N THR A 59 7.02 3.57 4.93
CA THR A 59 6.28 2.87 3.90
C THR A 59 5.37 2.02 4.74
N THR A 60 4.31 2.64 5.24
CA THR A 60 3.20 1.95 5.85
C THR A 60 2.85 0.92 4.80
N MET A 61 3.07 -0.36 5.11
CA MET A 61 2.55 -1.41 4.24
C MET A 61 1.06 -1.12 4.18
N ASP A 62 0.61 -0.70 3.00
CA ASP A 62 -0.73 -0.22 2.79
C ASP A 62 -1.66 -1.42 2.91
N THR A 63 -2.09 -1.70 4.14
CA THR A 63 -3.06 -2.75 4.49
C THR A 63 -4.46 -2.44 3.94
N SER A 64 -4.60 -1.37 3.16
CA SER A 64 -5.84 -0.95 2.51
C SER A 64 -6.12 -1.65 1.17
N LYS A 65 -5.17 -2.42 0.62
CA LYS A 65 -5.38 -3.10 -0.67
C LYS A 65 -6.43 -4.20 -0.52
N THR A 66 -7.51 -4.10 -1.27
CA THR A 66 -8.58 -5.12 -1.27
C THR A 66 -8.40 -6.17 -2.36
N PHE A 67 -7.49 -5.92 -3.32
CA PHE A 67 -7.18 -6.82 -4.41
C PHE A 67 -5.94 -7.69 -4.15
N GLN A 68 -5.85 -8.80 -4.88
CA GLN A 68 -4.67 -9.67 -4.90
C GLN A 68 -4.29 -9.96 -6.34
N LEU A 69 -3.03 -9.73 -6.71
CA LEU A 69 -2.48 -10.06 -8.03
C LEU A 69 -1.98 -11.49 -8.07
N ARG A 70 -2.01 -12.11 -9.26
CA ARG A 70 -1.35 -13.41 -9.50
C ARG A 70 0.17 -13.28 -9.58
N ASP A 71 0.68 -12.16 -10.08
CA ASP A 71 2.12 -11.88 -10.18
C ASP A 71 2.45 -10.45 -9.73
N ALA A 72 3.02 -10.32 -8.52
CA ALA A 72 3.38 -9.01 -7.97
C ALA A 72 4.67 -8.41 -8.58
N HIS A 73 5.44 -9.17 -9.35
CA HIS A 73 6.70 -8.71 -9.95
C HIS A 73 6.52 -8.18 -11.38
N LYS A 74 5.37 -8.46 -12.00
CA LYS A 74 5.00 -7.94 -13.31
C LYS A 74 4.82 -6.41 -13.31
N ILE A 75 5.14 -5.79 -14.46
CA ILE A 75 4.80 -4.41 -14.76
C ILE A 75 3.42 -4.37 -15.42
N TYR A 76 2.51 -3.62 -14.82
CA TYR A 76 1.16 -3.39 -15.31
C TYR A 76 1.10 -2.03 -15.99
N THR A 77 0.44 -1.92 -17.14
CA THR A 77 0.43 -0.68 -17.95
C THR A 77 -0.90 -0.48 -18.67
N TYR A 78 -1.45 0.72 -18.60
CA TYR A 78 -2.59 1.17 -19.42
C TYR A 78 -2.31 2.55 -20.04
N GLU A 79 -3.06 2.91 -21.08
CA GLU A 79 -2.97 4.22 -21.72
C GLU A 79 -4.07 5.13 -21.20
N GLN A 80 -3.71 6.34 -20.75
CA GLN A 80 -4.65 7.37 -20.36
C GLN A 80 -4.56 8.53 -21.35
N TYR A 81 -5.72 9.03 -21.79
CA TYR A 81 -5.80 10.23 -22.61
C TYR A 81 -5.81 11.47 -21.73
N ASP A 82 -4.95 12.45 -22.05
CA ASP A 82 -4.94 13.79 -21.46
C ASP A 82 -5.69 14.75 -22.40
N GLU A 83 -6.86 15.23 -21.98
CA GLU A 83 -7.62 16.21 -22.76
C GLU A 83 -6.92 17.57 -22.86
N GLY A 84 -6.18 17.97 -21.83
CA GLY A 84 -5.47 19.26 -21.80
C GLY A 84 -4.23 19.27 -22.70
N ALA A 85 -3.53 18.13 -22.80
CA ALA A 85 -2.37 17.98 -23.67
C ALA A 85 -2.68 17.36 -25.05
N GLY A 86 -3.92 16.91 -25.28
CA GLY A 86 -4.39 16.31 -26.53
C GLY A 86 -3.62 15.04 -26.92
N ARG A 87 -3.15 14.25 -25.95
CA ARG A 87 -2.31 13.07 -26.21
C ARG A 87 -2.53 11.95 -25.20
N SER A 88 -2.34 10.71 -25.65
CA SER A 88 -2.29 9.53 -24.78
C SER A 88 -0.90 9.34 -24.18
N PHE A 89 -0.84 8.92 -22.92
CA PHE A 89 0.40 8.54 -22.25
C PHE A 89 0.23 7.23 -21.48
N LYS A 90 1.33 6.48 -21.37
CA LYS A 90 1.36 5.18 -20.70
C LYS A 90 1.59 5.36 -19.21
N ILE A 91 0.67 4.83 -18.41
CA ILE A 91 0.80 4.78 -16.95
C ILE A 91 1.19 3.36 -16.58
N ARG A 92 2.28 3.23 -15.82
CA ARG A 92 2.85 1.93 -15.43
C ARG A 92 3.15 1.85 -13.94
N THR A 93 2.97 0.67 -13.35
CA THR A 93 3.41 0.36 -11.99
C THR A 93 3.84 -1.11 -11.89
N TYR A 94 4.70 -1.43 -10.92
CA TYR A 94 4.97 -2.82 -10.55
C TYR A 94 3.83 -3.36 -9.69
N GLY A 95 3.51 -4.65 -9.81
CA GLY A 95 2.41 -5.26 -9.05
C GLY A 95 2.51 -5.03 -7.53
N HIS A 96 3.70 -5.20 -6.95
CA HIS A 96 3.94 -4.97 -5.52
C HIS A 96 3.73 -3.49 -5.10
N GLN A 97 3.86 -2.55 -6.03
CA GLN A 97 3.63 -1.11 -5.83
C GLN A 97 2.24 -0.65 -6.30
N MET A 98 1.40 -1.54 -6.82
CA MET A 98 0.07 -1.20 -7.32
C MET A 98 -0.82 -0.71 -6.18
N THR A 99 -1.50 0.42 -6.37
CA THR A 99 -2.50 0.98 -5.44
C THR A 99 -3.91 0.56 -5.85
N GLU A 100 -4.89 0.72 -4.94
CA GLU A 100 -6.31 0.44 -5.24
C GLU A 100 -6.81 1.27 -6.43
N ASP A 101 -6.49 2.56 -6.45
CA ASP A 101 -6.83 3.47 -7.54
C ASP A 101 -6.26 3.04 -8.88
N PHE A 102 -5.00 2.57 -8.88
CA PHE A 102 -4.38 2.07 -10.08
C PHE A 102 -5.10 0.80 -10.55
N ALA A 103 -5.35 -0.16 -9.65
CA ALA A 103 -6.02 -1.41 -9.98
C ALA A 103 -7.41 -1.16 -10.58
N ARG A 104 -8.16 -0.19 -10.04
CA ARG A 104 -9.47 0.21 -10.58
C ARG A 104 -9.36 0.78 -11.98
N LYS A 105 -8.54 1.82 -12.17
CA LYS A 105 -8.33 2.44 -13.50
C LYS A 105 -7.81 1.43 -14.53
N TYR A 106 -6.96 0.51 -14.10
CA TYR A 106 -6.43 -0.56 -14.95
C TYR A 106 -7.52 -1.52 -15.46
N LEU A 107 -8.57 -1.74 -14.66
CA LEU A 107 -9.71 -2.59 -15.01
C LEU A 107 -10.87 -1.83 -15.68
N GLU A 108 -10.77 -0.50 -15.78
CA GLU A 108 -11.77 0.37 -16.39
C GLU A 108 -11.32 0.88 -17.78
N ILE A 109 -10.04 1.20 -17.94
CA ILE A 109 -9.53 1.87 -19.14
C ILE A 109 -8.94 0.86 -20.13
N GLY A 110 -9.66 0.52 -21.19
CA GLY A 110 -9.16 -0.33 -22.27
C GLY A 110 -10.29 -0.84 -23.16
N THR A 111 -9.93 -1.67 -24.14
CA THR A 111 -10.94 -2.42 -24.92
C THR A 111 -11.50 -3.58 -24.10
N ASP A 112 -12.69 -4.08 -24.45
CA ASP A 112 -13.31 -5.21 -23.73
C ASP A 112 -12.42 -6.46 -23.66
N GLU A 113 -11.66 -6.73 -24.74
CA GLU A 113 -10.68 -7.81 -24.79
C GLU A 113 -9.54 -7.58 -23.78
N GLN A 114 -8.98 -6.37 -23.75
CA GLN A 114 -7.95 -6.01 -22.77
C GLN A 114 -8.47 -6.10 -21.35
N LEU A 115 -9.69 -5.64 -21.08
CA LEU A 115 -10.27 -5.69 -19.74
C LEU A 115 -10.51 -7.13 -19.28
N LYS A 116 -10.90 -8.02 -20.20
CA LYS A 116 -11.05 -9.46 -19.91
C LYS A 116 -9.72 -10.10 -19.53
N ASP A 117 -8.66 -9.84 -20.28
CA ASP A 117 -7.33 -10.36 -19.99
C ASP A 117 -6.80 -9.82 -18.67
N ARG A 118 -6.96 -8.52 -18.42
CA ARG A 118 -6.53 -7.89 -17.17
C ARG A 118 -7.25 -8.44 -15.96
N LYS A 119 -8.56 -8.69 -16.03
CA LYS A 119 -9.31 -9.34 -14.93
C LYS A 119 -8.72 -10.70 -14.57
N ALA A 120 -8.19 -11.45 -15.53
CA ALA A 120 -7.56 -12.75 -15.28
C ALA A 120 -6.22 -12.65 -14.53
N GLU A 121 -5.56 -11.48 -14.53
CA GLU A 121 -4.32 -11.22 -13.81
C GLU A 121 -4.52 -11.02 -12.30
N PHE A 122 -5.76 -10.80 -11.87
CA PHE A 122 -6.16 -10.69 -10.47
C PHE A 122 -6.63 -12.05 -9.93
N LYS A 123 -6.20 -12.35 -8.71
CA LYS A 123 -6.76 -13.44 -7.88
C LYS A 123 -7.97 -12.95 -7.08
N VAL A 124 -7.94 -11.70 -6.62
CA VAL A 124 -9.06 -10.99 -5.99
C VAL A 124 -9.15 -9.62 -6.64
N LEU A 125 -10.34 -9.22 -7.08
CA LEU A 125 -10.58 -7.94 -7.73
C LEU A 125 -10.67 -6.79 -6.70
N PRO A 126 -10.27 -5.56 -7.07
CA PRO A 126 -10.43 -4.41 -6.20
C PRO A 126 -11.90 -4.10 -5.94
N GLN A 127 -12.23 -3.68 -4.73
CA GLN A 127 -13.58 -3.28 -4.35
C GLN A 127 -13.94 -1.95 -5.01
N ALA A 128 -15.17 -1.88 -5.53
CA ALA A 128 -15.76 -0.63 -6.00
C ALA A 128 -15.92 0.34 -4.81
N GLU A 129 -15.71 1.64 -5.04
CA GLU A 129 -15.92 2.66 -4.02
C GLU A 129 -17.31 2.54 -3.40
N GLY A 130 -17.36 2.38 -2.08
CA GLY A 130 -18.61 2.29 -1.32
C GLY A 130 -18.92 0.94 -0.69
N LYS A 131 -18.20 -0.14 -1.03
CA LYS A 131 -18.22 -1.36 -0.19
C LYS A 131 -17.06 -1.28 0.78
N LYS A 132 -17.36 -1.04 2.08
CA LYS A 132 -16.41 -1.34 3.15
C LYS A 132 -15.95 -2.78 2.95
N PRO A 133 -14.68 -3.11 3.24
CA PRO A 133 -14.29 -4.51 3.31
C PRO A 133 -15.26 -5.17 4.27
N GLU A 134 -16.05 -6.14 3.81
CA GLU A 134 -16.67 -7.10 4.70
C GLU A 134 -15.49 -7.64 5.51
N GLU A 135 -15.40 -7.22 6.77
CA GLU A 135 -14.52 -7.83 7.75
C GLU A 135 -14.82 -9.31 7.63
N LYS A 136 -13.90 -10.06 7.01
CA LYS A 136 -13.95 -11.51 7.07
C LYS A 136 -13.92 -11.81 8.55
N ASN A 137 -15.08 -12.14 9.10
CA ASN A 137 -15.22 -12.41 10.51
C ASN A 137 -14.35 -13.64 10.76
N THR A 138 -13.16 -13.41 11.33
CA THR A 138 -12.21 -14.46 11.71
C THR A 138 -12.74 -15.29 12.88
N LYS A 139 -13.99 -15.12 13.26
CA LYS A 139 -14.69 -15.96 14.22
C LYS A 139 -14.78 -17.38 13.68
N THR A 140 -14.38 -18.33 14.52
CA THR A 140 -14.57 -19.75 14.31
C THR A 140 -16.04 -20.11 14.56
N LEU A 141 -16.49 -21.25 14.00
CA LEU A 141 -17.88 -21.73 14.20
C LEU A 141 -18.28 -21.78 15.67
N LYS A 142 -17.35 -22.16 16.56
CA LYS A 142 -17.58 -22.23 18.02
C LYS A 142 -17.82 -20.85 18.65
N GLU A 143 -17.13 -19.81 18.16
CA GLU A 143 -17.31 -18.45 18.66
C GLU A 143 -18.66 -17.87 18.21
N MET A 144 -19.05 -18.12 16.96
CA MET A 144 -20.36 -17.72 16.44
C MET A 144 -21.52 -18.42 17.18
N GLN A 145 -21.36 -19.71 17.52
CA GLN A 145 -22.33 -20.45 18.32
C GLN A 145 -22.44 -19.91 19.76
N LYS A 146 -21.32 -19.50 20.37
CA LYS A 146 -21.31 -18.88 21.70
C LYS A 146 -22.02 -17.52 21.68
N GLU A 147 -21.78 -16.73 20.63
CA GLU A 147 -22.44 -15.44 20.44
C GLU A 147 -23.96 -15.60 20.24
N ALA A 148 -24.40 -16.57 19.45
CA ALA A 148 -25.82 -16.87 19.29
C ALA A 148 -26.49 -17.26 20.63
N ALA A 149 -25.79 -18.03 21.46
CA ALA A 149 -26.26 -18.40 22.79
C ALA A 149 -26.28 -17.20 23.77
N GLU A 150 -25.28 -16.32 23.72
CA GLU A 150 -25.22 -15.10 24.54
C GLU A 150 -26.31 -14.09 24.15
N LYS A 151 -26.63 -13.98 22.86
CA LYS A 151 -27.74 -13.16 22.34
C LYS A 151 -29.13 -13.78 22.58
N GLY A 152 -29.17 -15.00 23.13
CA GLY A 152 -30.42 -15.67 23.51
C GLY A 152 -31.23 -16.22 22.33
N TYR A 153 -30.59 -16.44 21.17
CA TYR A 153 -31.23 -17.04 19.99
C TYR A 153 -31.52 -18.53 20.21
N GLU A 154 -32.64 -19.00 19.66
CA GLU A 154 -33.12 -20.37 19.89
C GLU A 154 -32.14 -21.41 19.33
N GLU A 155 -31.69 -22.35 20.16
CA GLU A 155 -30.69 -23.37 19.76
C GLU A 155 -31.12 -24.18 18.53
N SER A 156 -32.42 -24.38 18.31
CA SER A 156 -32.94 -25.12 17.16
C SER A 156 -32.64 -24.43 15.82
N GLU A 157 -32.50 -23.10 15.81
CA GLU A 157 -32.31 -22.29 14.60
C GLU A 157 -30.86 -22.24 14.14
N TRP A 158 -29.88 -22.27 15.07
CA TRP A 158 -28.48 -22.02 14.74
C TRP A 158 -27.53 -23.21 14.94
N LYS A 159 -27.92 -24.22 15.73
CA LYS A 159 -27.03 -25.34 16.11
C LYS A 159 -26.70 -26.29 14.96
N SER A 160 -27.56 -26.37 13.95
CA SER A 160 -27.38 -27.19 12.76
C SER A 160 -26.74 -26.44 11.58
N LEU A 161 -26.56 -25.12 11.70
CA LEU A 161 -26.04 -24.29 10.62
C LEU A 161 -24.54 -24.48 10.44
N LYS A 162 -24.10 -24.48 9.17
CA LYS A 162 -22.67 -24.41 8.83
C LYS A 162 -22.15 -22.99 9.07
N LYS A 163 -20.83 -22.84 9.09
CA LYS A 163 -20.17 -21.55 9.40
C LYS A 163 -20.75 -20.39 8.57
N ASP A 164 -20.82 -20.57 7.25
CA ASP A 164 -21.27 -19.53 6.34
C ASP A 164 -22.76 -19.21 6.52
N GLU A 165 -23.59 -20.21 6.87
CA GLU A 165 -25.02 -20.03 7.14
C GLU A 165 -25.27 -19.35 8.49
N LEU A 166 -24.46 -19.68 9.50
CA LEU A 166 -24.52 -19.08 10.83
C LEU A 166 -24.09 -17.61 10.82
N GLU A 167 -23.10 -17.25 9.99
CA GLU A 167 -22.68 -15.87 9.79
C GLU A 167 -23.80 -15.02 9.20
N VAL A 168 -24.47 -15.51 8.16
CA VAL A 168 -25.63 -14.84 7.56
C VAL A 168 -26.80 -14.72 8.55
N TYR A 169 -27.05 -15.76 9.34
CA TYR A 169 -28.10 -15.76 10.36
C TYR A 169 -27.84 -14.68 11.44
N LEU A 170 -26.63 -14.60 11.97
CA LEU A 170 -26.26 -13.59 12.98
C LEU A 170 -26.36 -12.16 12.43
N GLN A 171 -25.90 -11.93 11.19
CA GLN A 171 -26.03 -10.62 10.54
C GLN A 171 -27.49 -10.22 10.34
N SER A 172 -28.34 -11.17 9.93
CA SER A 172 -29.76 -10.91 9.70
C SER A 172 -30.48 -10.53 11.00
N LYS A 173 -30.20 -11.24 12.10
CA LYS A 173 -30.78 -10.93 13.42
C LYS A 173 -30.29 -9.58 13.98
N GLU A 174 -29.04 -9.21 13.73
CA GLU A 174 -28.47 -7.93 14.15
C GLU A 174 -29.12 -6.74 13.41
N ILE A 175 -29.41 -6.89 12.11
CA ILE A 175 -30.17 -5.90 11.32
C ILE A 175 -31.61 -5.77 11.85
N ASP A 176 -32.27 -6.88 12.18
CA ASP A 176 -33.64 -6.86 12.73
C ASP A 176 -33.73 -6.19 14.11
N GLU A 177 -32.63 -6.21 14.88
CA GLU A 177 -32.51 -5.52 16.18
C GLU A 177 -32.24 -4.01 16.03
N GLU A 178 -31.47 -3.57 15.03
CA GLU A 178 -31.20 -2.15 14.78
C GLU A 178 -32.39 -1.38 14.16
N VAL A 179 -33.33 -2.09 13.53
CA VAL A 179 -34.52 -1.49 12.87
C VAL A 179 -35.72 -1.36 13.83
N LYS A 180 -35.61 -1.85 15.07
CA LYS A 180 -36.64 -1.74 16.13
C LYS A 180 -36.43 -0.56 17.05
#